data_AF-A0A3C1IF01-F1
#
_entry.id   AF-A0A3C1IF01-F1
#
_cell.length_a   1.000
_cell.length_b   1.000
_cell.length_c   1.000
_cell.angle_alpha   90.00
_cell.angle_beta   90.00
_cell.angle_gamma   90.00
#
_symmetry.space_group_name_H-M   'P 1'
#
loop_
_entity.id
_entity.type
_entity.pdbx_description
1 polymer ?
#
loop_
_entity_poly.entity_id
_entity_poly.type
_entity_poly.pdbx_seq_one_letter_code
_entity_poly.pdbx_strand_id
1 'polypeptide(L)'
;GGLLEAADIVSGDSSENWARVNMLLDTVEEIELVGPNLAPTDLLYRLFHEEKPRVFDAQPVRFGCSCSEERVRQSLSIYSAKDIITMTTDQGRVTADCQFCGANYDLDPKTVGFEATDDA
;
A
#
# COMPACT_ATOMS: atom_id res chain seq x y z
N GLY A 1 -10.03 4.18 28.78
CA GLY A 1 -9.51 3.48 27.59
C GLY A 1 -8.13 3.00 27.93
N GLY A 2 -7.94 1.68 28.00
CA GLY A 2 -6.61 1.08 28.14
C GLY A 2 -6.23 0.51 26.79
N LEU A 3 -5.02 0.84 26.31
CA LEU A 3 -4.42 0.12 25.19
C LEU A 3 -4.01 -1.26 25.70
N LEU A 4 -4.12 -2.28 24.84
CA LEU A 4 -3.59 -3.60 25.13
C LEU A 4 -2.07 -3.52 25.22
N GLU A 5 -1.50 -3.99 26.32
CA GLU A 5 -0.06 -4.15 26.52
C GLU A 5 0.36 -5.60 26.29
N ALA A 6 1.64 -5.83 26.02
CA ALA A 6 2.16 -7.19 25.88
C ALA A 6 1.91 -8.03 27.15
N ALA A 7 2.03 -7.42 28.33
CA ALA A 7 1.78 -8.08 29.62
C ALA A 7 0.32 -8.57 29.79
N ASP A 8 -0.62 -8.06 28.99
CA ASP A 8 -2.01 -8.53 28.98
C ASP A 8 -2.19 -9.85 28.20
N ILE A 9 -1.21 -10.21 27.36
CA ILE A 9 -1.28 -11.35 26.42
C ILE A 9 -0.26 -12.44 26.78
N VAL A 10 0.94 -12.05 27.20
CA VAL A 10 2.02 -12.99 27.54
C VAL A 10 2.30 -13.01 29.04
N SER A 11 2.46 -14.22 29.60
CA SER A 11 2.74 -14.43 31.02
C SER A 11 3.85 -15.46 31.24
N GLY A 12 4.46 -15.44 32.43
CA GLY A 12 5.58 -16.31 32.78
C GLY A 12 6.76 -16.17 31.82
N ASP A 13 7.39 -17.29 31.47
CA ASP A 13 8.56 -17.35 30.58
C ASP A 13 8.32 -16.67 29.22
N SER A 14 7.08 -16.69 28.69
CA SER A 14 6.75 -16.02 27.44
C SER A 14 6.87 -14.50 27.53
N SER A 15 6.60 -13.92 28.70
CA SER A 15 6.79 -12.49 28.95
C SER A 15 8.27 -12.11 28.97
N GLU A 16 9.10 -12.93 29.62
CA GLU A 16 10.56 -12.71 29.63
C GLU A 16 11.18 -12.88 28.24
N ASN A 17 10.75 -13.91 27.49
CA ASN A 17 11.20 -14.11 26.12
C ASN A 17 10.79 -12.94 25.22
N TRP A 18 9.56 -12.44 25.37
CA TRP A 18 9.09 -11.25 24.66
C TRP A 18 9.94 -10.02 25.00
N ALA A 19 10.22 -9.78 26.28
CA ALA A 19 11.07 -8.67 26.73
C ALA A 19 12.48 -8.78 26.13
N ARG A 20 13.08 -9.97 26.12
CA ARG A 20 14.40 -10.22 25.54
C ARG A 20 14.45 -9.92 24.03
N VAL A 21 13.46 -10.41 23.27
CA VAL A 21 13.39 -10.13 21.83
C VAL A 21 13.30 -8.64 21.55
N ASN A 22 12.49 -7.89 22.31
CA ASN A 22 12.40 -6.44 22.15
C ASN A 22 13.72 -5.73 22.51
N MET A 23 14.40 -6.14 23.59
CA MET A 23 15.71 -5.57 23.95
C MET A 23 16.75 -5.72 22.83
N LEU A 24 16.74 -6.85 22.11
CA LEU A 24 17.62 -7.06 20.96
C LEU A 24 17.19 -6.19 19.78
N LEU A 25 15.89 -6.14 19.46
CA LEU A 25 15.35 -5.30 18.38
C LEU A 25 15.61 -3.80 18.61
N ASP A 26 15.61 -3.34 19.86
CA ASP A 26 15.90 -1.95 20.22
C ASP A 26 17.35 -1.53 19.90
N THR A 27 18.25 -2.48 19.63
CA THR A 27 19.64 -2.20 19.22
C THR A 27 19.79 -1.96 17.72
N VAL A 28 18.73 -2.16 16.94
CA VAL A 28 18.78 -2.06 15.48
C VAL A 28 18.85 -0.59 15.05
N GLU A 29 19.81 -0.29 14.19
CA GLU A 29 19.93 1.04 13.57
C GLU A 29 19.07 1.14 12.31
N GLU A 30 18.63 2.36 11.97
CA GLU A 30 17.82 2.61 10.76
C GLU A 30 18.52 2.12 9.48
N ILE A 31 19.84 2.32 9.38
CA ILE A 31 20.62 1.86 8.24
C ILE A 31 20.75 0.34 8.15
N GLU A 32 20.54 -0.38 9.25
CA GLU A 32 20.48 -1.85 9.25
C GLU A 32 19.12 -2.36 8.77
N LEU A 33 18.04 -1.56 8.94
CA LEU A 33 16.68 -1.90 8.49
C LEU A 33 16.44 -1.59 7.01
N VAL A 34 16.85 -0.40 6.55
CA VAL A 34 16.51 0.10 5.20
C VAL A 34 17.74 0.34 4.32
N GLY A 35 18.95 0.13 4.86
CA GLY A 35 20.18 0.34 4.12
C GLY A 35 20.47 -0.75 3.09
N PRO A 36 21.34 -0.46 2.10
CA PRO A 36 21.63 -1.39 1.00
C PRO A 36 22.62 -2.50 1.38
N ASN A 37 23.22 -2.43 2.57
CA ASN A 37 24.40 -3.23 2.92
C ASN A 37 24.08 -4.48 3.74
N LEU A 38 22.88 -4.58 4.31
CA LEU A 38 22.49 -5.68 5.18
C LEU A 38 21.19 -6.30 4.68
N ALA A 39 21.22 -7.60 4.37
CA ALA A 39 20.00 -8.32 4.02
C ALA A 39 19.16 -8.56 5.29
N PRO A 40 17.81 -8.55 5.22
CA PRO A 40 16.96 -8.80 6.38
C PRO A 40 17.25 -10.12 7.10
N THR A 41 17.63 -11.17 6.35
CA THR A 41 17.98 -12.47 6.92
C THR A 41 19.26 -12.42 7.74
N ASP A 42 20.23 -11.60 7.32
CA ASP A 42 21.50 -11.42 8.02
C ASP A 42 21.31 -10.58 9.28
N LEU A 43 20.41 -9.59 9.24
CA LEU A 43 19.99 -8.84 10.43
C LEU A 43 19.39 -9.76 11.50
N LEU A 44 18.48 -10.66 11.10
CA LEU A 44 17.90 -11.65 12.03
C LEU A 44 18.96 -12.55 12.64
N TYR A 45 19.94 -12.99 11.86
CA TYR A 45 21.05 -13.78 12.39
C TYR A 45 21.91 -12.96 13.36
N ARG A 46 22.28 -11.73 13.01
CA ARG A 46 23.05 -10.82 13.88
C ARG A 46 22.38 -10.61 15.23
N LEU A 47 21.08 -10.37 15.24
CA LEU A 47 20.30 -10.14 16.47
C LEU A 47 20.12 -11.40 17.31
N PHE A 48 19.83 -12.54 16.68
CA PHE A 48 19.33 -13.73 17.37
C PHE A 48 20.26 -14.96 17.22
N HIS A 49 21.55 -14.75 16.97
CA HIS A 49 22.47 -15.86 16.70
C HIS A 49 22.54 -16.90 17.83
N GLU A 50 22.25 -16.52 19.08
CA GLU A 50 22.20 -17.43 20.24
C GLU A 50 20.91 -18.28 20.26
N GLU A 51 19.81 -17.77 19.70
CA GLU A 51 18.47 -18.36 19.71
C GLU A 51 18.17 -19.27 18.50
N LYS A 52 19.07 -19.34 17.51
CA LYS A 52 18.95 -20.15 16.28
C LYS A 52 17.67 -19.83 15.49
N PRO A 53 17.56 -18.64 14.87
CA PRO A 53 16.35 -18.20 14.21
C PRO A 53 16.05 -19.06 12.99
N ARG A 54 14.77 -19.36 12.77
CA ARG A 54 14.28 -19.99 11.56
C ARG A 54 13.70 -18.93 10.63
N VAL A 55 14.30 -18.78 9.46
CA VAL A 55 13.86 -17.85 8.41
C VAL A 55 12.98 -18.58 7.41
N PHE A 56 11.89 -17.96 6.99
CA PHE A 56 10.97 -18.44 5.96
C PHE A 56 11.16 -17.67 4.64
N ASP A 57 10.51 -18.15 3.58
CA ASP A 57 10.54 -17.49 2.29
C ASP A 57 9.98 -16.06 2.38
N ALA A 58 10.71 -15.12 1.77
CA ALA A 58 10.32 -13.72 1.76
C ALA A 58 9.03 -13.53 0.94
N GLN A 59 8.12 -12.73 1.49
CA GLN A 59 6.94 -12.29 0.75
C GLN A 59 7.27 -11.00 -0.01
N PRO A 60 7.17 -10.99 -1.35
CA PRO A 60 7.50 -9.80 -2.12
C PRO A 60 6.43 -8.72 -1.90
N VAL A 61 6.85 -7.58 -1.37
CA VAL A 61 6.02 -6.37 -1.30
C VAL A 61 6.14 -5.63 -2.63
N ARG A 62 5.00 -5.29 -3.21
CA ARG A 62 4.92 -4.51 -4.45
C ARG A 62 3.88 -3.42 -4.29
N PHE A 63 4.10 -2.32 -4.98
CA PHE A 63 3.06 -1.32 -5.16
C PHE A 63 1.84 -1.96 -5.85
N GLY A 64 0.64 -1.68 -5.35
CA GLY A 64 -0.60 -2.19 -5.92
C GLY A 64 -1.75 -1.21 -5.71
N CYS A 65 -2.23 -0.61 -6.80
CA CYS A 65 -3.46 0.17 -6.81
C CYS A 65 -4.50 -0.53 -7.68
N SER A 66 -5.75 -0.53 -7.22
CA SER A 66 -6.87 -1.09 -7.98
C SER A 66 -7.48 -0.10 -8.98
N CYS A 67 -6.96 1.10 -9.15
CA CYS A 67 -7.47 1.97 -10.22
C CYS A 67 -7.15 1.38 -11.60
N SER A 68 -8.04 1.60 -12.54
CA SER A 68 -7.83 1.34 -13.96
C SER A 68 -8.70 2.28 -14.75
N GLU A 69 -8.38 2.49 -16.03
CA GLU A 69 -9.20 3.31 -16.92
C GLU A 69 -10.64 2.78 -16.96
N GLU A 70 -10.80 1.47 -17.05
CA GLU A 70 -12.11 0.80 -17.01
C GLU A 70 -12.94 1.17 -15.77
N ARG A 71 -12.33 1.16 -14.58
CA ARG A 71 -13.02 1.54 -13.34
C ARG A 71 -13.38 3.02 -13.31
N VAL A 72 -12.54 3.87 -13.91
CA VAL A 72 -12.83 5.30 -14.05
C VAL A 72 -14.00 5.51 -15.00
N ARG A 73 -14.02 4.86 -16.17
CA ARG A 73 -15.13 4.90 -17.12
C ARG A 73 -16.43 4.39 -16.50
N GLN A 74 -16.36 3.28 -15.75
CA GLN A 74 -17.50 2.78 -14.99
C GLN A 74 -18.01 3.80 -13.96
N SER A 75 -17.12 4.52 -13.28
CA SER A 75 -17.51 5.57 -12.33
C SER A 75 -18.17 6.76 -13.03
N LEU A 76 -17.75 7.08 -14.25
CA LEU A 76 -18.32 8.15 -15.06
C LEU A 76 -19.63 7.75 -15.76
N SER A 77 -19.97 6.45 -15.83
CA SER A 77 -21.14 5.94 -16.55
C SER A 77 -22.49 6.44 -16.02
N ILE A 78 -22.54 6.96 -14.79
CA ILE A 78 -23.76 7.50 -14.17
C ILE A 78 -24.09 8.93 -14.61
N TYR A 79 -23.17 9.62 -15.28
CA TYR A 79 -23.35 11.00 -15.70
C TYR A 79 -23.95 11.08 -17.11
N SER A 80 -24.76 12.12 -17.34
CA SER A 80 -25.30 12.44 -18.67
C SER A 80 -24.21 13.07 -19.56
N ALA A 81 -24.39 13.06 -20.88
CA ALA A 81 -23.45 13.75 -21.77
C ALA A 81 -23.34 15.25 -21.45
N LYS A 82 -24.44 15.86 -21.00
CA LYS A 82 -24.47 17.25 -20.55
C LYS A 82 -23.57 17.49 -19.34
N ASP A 83 -23.58 16.59 -18.36
CA ASP A 83 -22.73 16.71 -17.16
C ASP A 83 -21.26 16.48 -17.54
N ILE A 84 -20.97 15.50 -18.41
CA ILE A 84 -19.62 15.25 -18.93
C ILE A 84 -19.05 16.49 -19.64
N ILE A 85 -19.85 17.21 -20.43
CA ILE A 85 -19.45 18.47 -21.05
C ILE A 85 -19.01 19.50 -19.99
N THR A 86 -19.69 19.58 -18.85
CA THR A 86 -19.27 20.49 -17.76
C THR A 86 -18.00 20.08 -17.06
N MET A 87 -17.62 18.79 -17.15
CA MET A 87 -16.36 18.25 -16.63
C MET A 87 -15.23 18.31 -17.68
N THR A 88 -15.55 18.69 -18.92
CA THR A 88 -14.60 18.77 -20.01
C THR A 88 -13.77 20.05 -19.88
N THR A 89 -12.46 19.88 -19.92
CA THR A 89 -11.49 20.98 -19.87
C THR A 89 -11.51 21.82 -21.14
N ASP A 90 -10.89 23.02 -21.12
CA ASP A 90 -10.73 23.88 -22.30
C ASP A 90 -10.01 23.20 -23.48
N GLN A 91 -9.29 22.10 -23.20
CA GLN A 91 -8.61 21.27 -24.21
C GLN A 91 -9.52 20.21 -24.83
N GLY A 92 -10.79 20.15 -24.44
CA GLY A 92 -11.75 19.16 -24.96
C GLY A 92 -11.59 17.76 -24.37
N ARG A 93 -10.97 17.64 -23.18
CA ARG A 93 -10.64 16.37 -22.52
C ARG A 93 -11.30 16.26 -21.15
N VAL A 94 -11.64 15.04 -20.73
CA VAL A 94 -12.06 14.73 -19.35
C VAL A 94 -10.92 14.04 -18.63
N THR A 95 -10.44 14.64 -17.55
CA THR A 95 -9.33 14.09 -16.75
C THR A 95 -9.83 13.54 -15.41
N ALA A 96 -9.31 12.39 -14.99
CA ALA A 96 -9.57 11.82 -13.68
C ALA A 96 -8.28 11.41 -12.98
N ASP A 97 -8.12 11.87 -11.74
CA ASP A 97 -6.95 11.54 -10.91
C ASP A 97 -7.31 10.52 -9.84
N CYS A 98 -6.59 9.41 -9.81
CA CYS A 98 -6.71 8.46 -8.72
C CYS A 98 -6.06 9.04 -7.46
N GLN A 99 -6.88 9.36 -6.46
CA GLN A 99 -6.43 9.92 -5.18
C GLN A 99 -5.59 8.96 -4.32
N PHE A 100 -5.43 7.69 -4.73
CA PHE A 100 -4.61 6.71 -4.03
C PHE A 100 -3.20 6.60 -4.62
N CYS A 101 -3.09 6.45 -5.94
CA CYS A 101 -1.81 6.23 -6.61
C CYS A 101 -1.29 7.44 -7.40
N GLY A 102 -2.11 8.48 -7.59
CA GLY A 102 -1.78 9.64 -8.42
C GLY A 102 -1.80 9.37 -9.92
N ALA A 103 -2.31 8.21 -10.38
CA ALA A 103 -2.49 7.97 -11.81
C ALA A 103 -3.50 8.95 -12.40
N ASN A 104 -3.14 9.56 -13.52
CA ASN A 104 -3.98 10.47 -14.29
C ASN A 104 -4.54 9.72 -15.52
N TYR A 105 -5.85 9.80 -15.70
CA TYR A 105 -6.57 9.23 -16.83
C TYR A 105 -7.11 10.38 -17.69
N ASP A 106 -6.83 10.33 -18.98
CA ASP A 106 -7.25 11.33 -19.95
C ASP A 106 -8.19 10.68 -20.98
N LEU A 107 -9.47 11.07 -20.96
CA LEU A 107 -10.56 10.42 -21.68
C LEU A 107 -11.21 11.38 -22.67
N ASP A 108 -11.68 10.84 -23.80
CA ASP A 108 -12.52 11.58 -24.74
C ASP A 108 -13.95 11.69 -24.17
N PRO A 109 -14.53 12.90 -24.04
CA PRO A 109 -15.91 13.11 -23.59
C PRO A 109 -16.95 12.25 -24.31
N LYS A 110 -16.72 11.85 -25.57
CA LYS A 110 -17.64 11.02 -26.37
C LYS A 110 -17.65 9.54 -25.99
N THR A 111 -16.63 9.10 -25.25
CA THR A 111 -16.41 7.69 -24.88
C THR A 111 -16.81 7.39 -23.42
N VAL A 112 -17.39 8.37 -22.70
CA VAL A 112 -17.75 8.26 -21.28
C VAL A 112 -19.15 8.85 -21.01
N GLY A 113 -19.76 8.43 -19.89
CA GLY A 113 -21.16 8.75 -19.58
C GLY A 113 -22.14 7.71 -20.14
N PHE A 114 -23.39 7.75 -19.69
CA PHE A 114 -24.39 6.76 -20.12
C PHE A 114 -24.79 6.91 -21.60
N GLU A 115 -24.63 8.10 -22.18
CA GLU A 115 -24.93 8.41 -23.58
C GLU A 115 -23.68 8.39 -24.48
N ALA A 116 -22.63 7.68 -24.08
CA ALA A 116 -21.40 7.56 -24.87
C ALA A 116 -21.72 7.05 -26.29
N THR A 117 -21.17 7.74 -27.30
CA THR A 117 -21.49 7.50 -28.72
C THR A 117 -20.41 6.69 -29.44
N ASP A 118 -19.21 6.62 -28.86
CA ASP A 118 -18.06 5.93 -29.40
C ASP A 118 -17.53 4.90 -28.38
N ASP A 119 -17.10 3.75 -28.86
CA ASP A 119 -16.33 2.80 -28.04
C ASP A 119 -14.92 3.35 -27.76
N ALA A 120 -14.34 2.95 -26.64
CA ALA A 120 -13.01 3.38 -26.16
C ALA A 120 -11.85 2.86 -27.00
#